data_AF-A0A6A6EUH3-F1
#
_entry.id   AF-A0A6A6EUH3-F1
#
_cell.length_a   1.000
_cell.length_b   1.000
_cell.length_c   1.000
_cell.angle_alpha   90.00
_cell.angle_beta   90.00
_cell.angle_gamma   90.00
#
_symmetry.space_group_name_H-M   'P 1'
#
loop_
_entity.id
_entity.type
_entity.pdbx_description
1 polymer ?
#
loop_
_entity_poly.entity_id
_entity_poly.type
_entity_poly.pdbx_seq_one_letter_code
_entity_poly.pdbx_strand_id
1 'polypeptide(L)'
;MADTNPEFPASIKLDDPDWAGSYEHRLEVLSNILAYEPENDTFTLRANRLAQCYERVEEILAALLKHYNLNFDSEFQTDGTHKYHDNLISRFEEEGTPKELKSTLGNGMLQNILWDCKRFRNKHKEFKIGNADEAELKPFLDTAVNGLPLVVRGLKDACQKAKVMEEQV
;
A
#
# COMPACT_ATOMS: atom_id res chain seq x y z
N MET A 1 -4.47 28.70 17.96
CA MET A 1 -4.65 27.36 18.56
C MET A 1 -3.76 26.45 17.73
N ALA A 2 -2.81 25.76 18.37
CA ALA A 2 -1.85 24.94 17.65
C ALA A 2 -2.57 23.67 17.16
N ASP A 3 -2.73 23.55 15.84
CA ASP A 3 -3.08 22.29 15.18
C ASP A 3 -1.94 21.30 15.40
N THR A 4 -2.00 20.55 16.50
CA THR A 4 -1.21 19.34 16.65
C THR A 4 -1.86 18.28 15.77
N ASN A 5 -1.54 18.35 14.48
CA ASN A 5 -1.70 17.23 13.57
C ASN A 5 -0.94 16.06 14.24
N PRO A 6 -1.59 14.95 14.64
CA PRO A 6 -0.85 13.82 15.18
C PRO A 6 0.17 13.43 14.12
N GLU A 7 1.46 13.56 14.45
CA GLU A 7 2.56 13.20 13.58
C GLU A 7 2.52 11.68 13.40
N PHE A 8 1.75 11.24 12.40
CA PHE A 8 2.04 9.97 11.76
C PHE A 8 3.42 10.09 11.14
N PRO A 9 4.22 9.00 11.12
CA PRO A 9 5.50 9.01 10.43
C PRO A 9 5.28 9.62 9.04
N ALA A 10 6.08 10.65 8.72
CA ALA A 10 5.97 11.38 7.46
C ALA A 10 5.88 10.40 6.29
N SER A 11 5.22 10.76 5.19
CA SER A 11 5.30 10.01 3.93
C SER A 11 6.79 9.80 3.61
N ILE A 12 7.30 8.59 3.86
CA ILE A 12 8.72 8.31 3.72
C ILE A 12 9.00 8.22 2.23
N LYS A 13 10.03 8.94 1.80
CA LYS A 13 10.46 8.92 0.40
C LYS A 13 11.05 7.54 0.12
N LEU A 14 10.76 6.96 -1.05
CA LEU A 14 11.28 5.65 -1.51
C LEU A 14 12.83 5.55 -1.51
N ASP A 15 13.49 6.70 -1.34
CA ASP A 15 14.91 6.97 -1.34
C ASP A 15 15.48 7.31 0.06
N ASP A 16 14.69 7.20 1.14
CA ASP A 16 15.17 7.43 2.51
C ASP A 16 15.92 6.19 3.08
N PRO A 17 17.25 6.30 3.33
CA PRO A 17 18.06 5.19 3.83
C PRO A 17 17.74 4.80 5.27
N ASP A 18 17.06 5.64 6.06
CA ASP A 18 16.66 5.31 7.44
C ASP A 18 15.43 4.37 7.47
N TRP A 19 14.84 4.07 6.31
CA TRP A 19 13.86 2.99 6.11
C TRP A 19 14.50 1.68 5.61
N ALA A 20 15.84 1.56 5.73
CA ALA A 20 16.55 0.31 5.60
C ALA A 20 16.07 -0.67 6.66
N GLY A 21 15.33 -1.68 6.23
CA GLY A 21 14.76 -2.68 7.10
C GLY A 21 14.38 -3.92 6.32
N SER A 22 14.26 -5.03 7.03
CA SER A 22 13.85 -6.28 6.42
C SER A 22 12.38 -6.25 5.99
N TYR A 23 11.97 -7.18 5.12
CA TYR A 23 10.56 -7.38 4.82
C TYR A 23 9.70 -7.57 6.09
N GLU A 24 10.25 -8.27 7.10
CA GLU A 24 9.60 -8.44 8.39
C GLU A 24 9.33 -7.10 9.08
N HIS A 25 10.33 -6.22 9.16
CA HIS A 25 10.17 -4.90 9.76
C HIS A 25 9.10 -4.08 9.02
N ARG A 26 9.10 -4.11 7.68
CA ARG A 26 8.12 -3.38 6.87
C ARG A 26 6.69 -3.89 7.09
N LEU A 27 6.52 -5.21 7.20
CA LEU A 27 5.23 -5.83 7.53
C LEU A 27 4.77 -5.49 8.96
N GLU A 28 5.70 -5.41 9.91
CA GLU A 28 5.41 -5.00 11.28
C GLU A 28 4.94 -3.54 11.34
N VAL A 29 5.66 -2.62 10.70
CA VAL A 29 5.26 -1.20 10.59
C VAL A 29 3.87 -1.08 9.96
N LEU A 30 3.61 -1.77 8.85
CA LEU A 30 2.30 -1.78 8.20
C LEU A 30 1.20 -2.31 9.14
N SER A 31 1.47 -3.38 9.88
CA SER A 31 0.52 -3.95 10.85
C SER A 31 0.23 -2.97 11.99
N ASN A 32 1.25 -2.26 12.48
CA ASN A 32 1.10 -1.27 13.55
C ASN A 32 0.27 -0.07 13.09
N ILE A 33 0.46 0.42 11.85
CA ILE A 33 -0.35 1.51 11.30
C ILE A 33 -1.82 1.06 11.17
N LEU A 34 -2.09 -0.18 10.75
CA LEU A 34 -3.46 -0.70 10.64
C LEU A 34 -4.14 -0.91 11.99
N ALA A 35 -3.39 -1.36 13.00
CA ALA A 35 -3.90 -1.59 14.35
C ALA A 35 -4.06 -0.31 15.18
N TYR A 36 -3.52 0.81 14.70
CA TYR A 36 -3.61 2.09 15.41
C TYR A 36 -5.04 2.62 15.43
N GLU A 37 -5.64 2.69 16.61
CA GLU A 37 -6.97 3.28 16.85
C GLU A 37 -6.82 4.63 17.59
N PRO A 38 -6.99 5.77 16.90
CA PRO A 38 -6.90 7.07 17.54
C PRO A 38 -8.11 7.38 18.43
N GLU A 39 -7.89 8.06 19.56
CA GLU A 39 -8.96 8.47 20.49
C GLU A 39 -10.01 9.39 19.83
N ASN A 40 -9.61 10.19 18.83
CA ASN A 40 -10.48 11.06 18.04
C ASN A 40 -10.47 10.62 16.57
N ASP A 41 -11.12 9.51 16.26
CA ASP A 41 -11.20 8.96 14.91
C ASP A 41 -12.10 9.80 14.00
N THR A 42 -11.49 10.79 13.34
CA THR A 42 -12.15 11.61 12.31
C THR A 42 -11.99 10.98 10.93
N PHE A 43 -12.90 11.30 10.01
CA PHE A 43 -12.82 10.86 8.61
C PHE A 43 -11.45 11.16 7.98
N THR A 44 -10.98 12.41 8.11
CA THR A 44 -9.69 12.86 7.56
C THR A 44 -8.52 12.10 8.16
N LEU A 45 -8.55 11.83 9.47
CA LEU A 45 -7.51 11.06 10.16
C LEU A 45 -7.45 9.63 9.63
N ARG A 46 -8.62 8.99 9.52
CA ARG A 46 -8.75 7.63 8.97
C ARG A 46 -8.27 7.56 7.52
N ALA A 47 -8.65 8.54 6.70
CA ALA A 47 -8.24 8.61 5.30
C ALA A 47 -6.72 8.77 5.14
N ASN A 48 -6.10 9.65 5.93
CA ASN A 48 -4.64 9.82 5.93
C ASN A 48 -3.91 8.54 6.35
N ARG A 49 -4.38 7.87 7.41
CA ARG A 49 -3.81 6.60 7.88
C ARG A 49 -3.89 5.52 6.80
N LEU A 50 -5.03 5.36 6.15
CA LEU A 50 -5.19 4.37 5.08
C LEU A 50 -4.33 4.69 3.85
N ALA A 51 -4.18 5.96 3.51
CA ALA A 51 -3.30 6.37 2.43
C ALA A 51 -1.84 5.95 2.71
N GLN A 52 -1.37 6.16 3.95
CA GLN A 52 -0.05 5.69 4.38
C GLN A 52 0.05 4.17 4.38
N CYS A 53 -0.94 3.44 4.91
CA CYS A 53 -0.96 1.98 4.84
C CYS A 53 -0.78 1.48 3.40
N TYR A 54 -1.51 2.10 2.47
CA TYR A 54 -1.45 1.69 1.08
C TYR A 54 -0.11 2.02 0.42
N GLU A 55 0.50 3.18 0.72
CA GLU A 55 1.87 3.47 0.30
C GLU A 55 2.86 2.38 0.76
N ARG A 56 2.74 1.90 2.01
CA ARG A 56 3.56 0.79 2.53
C ARG A 56 3.30 -0.54 1.84
N VAL A 57 2.05 -0.81 1.49
CA VAL A 57 1.69 -1.98 0.68
C VAL A 57 2.41 -1.93 -0.67
N GLU A 58 2.37 -0.78 -1.36
CA GLU A 58 3.01 -0.58 -2.65
C GLU A 58 4.52 -0.80 -2.58
N GLU A 59 5.17 -0.33 -1.51
CA GLU A 59 6.60 -0.55 -1.28
C GLU A 59 6.97 -2.02 -1.17
N ILE A 60 6.21 -2.80 -0.39
CA ILE A 60 6.45 -4.24 -0.23
C ILE A 60 6.17 -5.00 -1.53
N LEU A 61 5.11 -4.63 -2.26
CA LEU A 61 4.82 -5.20 -3.58
C LEU A 61 5.96 -4.95 -4.56
N ALA A 62 6.43 -3.71 -4.65
CA ALA A 62 7.53 -3.32 -5.52
C ALA A 62 8.83 -4.07 -5.18
N ALA A 63 9.12 -4.22 -3.89
CA ALA A 63 10.26 -4.98 -3.40
C ALA A 63 10.18 -6.46 -3.78
N LEU A 64 9.02 -7.10 -3.60
CA LEU A 64 8.80 -8.49 -4.01
C LEU A 64 9.01 -8.67 -5.51
N LEU A 65 8.46 -7.78 -6.34
CA LEU A 65 8.69 -7.84 -7.79
C LEU A 65 10.17 -7.72 -8.14
N LYS A 66 10.90 -6.80 -7.49
CA LYS A 66 12.36 -6.65 -7.65
C LYS A 66 13.12 -7.91 -7.24
N HIS A 67 12.77 -8.53 -6.12
CA HIS A 67 13.41 -9.77 -5.65
C HIS A 67 13.31 -10.88 -6.71
N TYR A 68 12.18 -10.97 -7.41
CA TYR A 68 11.98 -11.93 -8.50
C TYR A 68 12.44 -11.44 -9.89
N ASN A 69 13.13 -10.31 -9.97
CA ASN A 69 13.55 -9.67 -11.22
C ASN A 69 12.38 -9.45 -12.20
N LEU A 70 11.18 -9.20 -11.68
CA LEU A 70 10.01 -8.87 -12.49
C LEU A 70 10.03 -7.39 -12.80
N ASN A 71 10.29 -7.07 -14.06
CA ASN A 71 10.19 -5.71 -14.55
C ASN A 71 8.74 -5.22 -14.48
N PHE A 72 8.57 -3.98 -14.05
CA PHE A 72 7.36 -3.16 -14.14
C PHE A 72 7.83 -1.71 -14.34
N ASP A 73 7.05 -0.87 -15.03
CA ASP A 73 7.48 0.50 -15.30
C ASP A 73 7.70 1.26 -13.97
N SER A 74 8.96 1.64 -13.74
CA SER A 74 9.47 2.07 -12.43
C SER A 74 9.43 3.58 -12.19
N GLU A 75 8.79 4.33 -13.09
CA GLU A 75 8.77 5.79 -13.09
C GLU A 75 7.82 6.39 -12.04
N PHE A 76 8.01 6.03 -10.76
CA PHE A 76 7.19 6.52 -9.65
C PHE A 76 7.15 8.06 -9.55
N GLN A 77 8.26 8.74 -9.88
CA GLN A 77 8.41 10.20 -9.74
C GLN A 77 7.95 11.00 -10.96
N THR A 78 7.83 10.37 -12.14
CA THR A 78 7.36 11.00 -13.40
C THR A 78 5.94 10.57 -13.79
N ASP A 79 5.32 9.66 -13.02
CA ASP A 79 3.98 9.14 -13.28
C ASP A 79 2.87 10.16 -12.95
N GLY A 80 2.71 11.15 -13.81
CA GLY A 80 1.50 11.97 -13.90
C GLY A 80 0.28 11.19 -14.44
N THR A 81 0.43 9.91 -14.78
CA THR A 81 -0.57 9.11 -15.51
C THR A 81 -1.16 7.93 -14.72
N HIS A 82 -0.79 7.76 -13.45
CA HIS A 82 -1.20 6.62 -12.60
C HIS A 82 -0.79 5.23 -13.10
N LYS A 83 0.08 5.14 -14.12
CA LYS A 83 0.48 3.89 -14.79
C LYS A 83 1.39 3.03 -13.92
N TYR A 84 2.19 3.64 -13.05
CA TYR A 84 3.07 2.92 -12.13
C TYR A 84 2.25 1.97 -11.25
N HIS A 85 1.17 2.50 -10.67
CA HIS A 85 0.30 1.79 -9.72
C HIS A 85 -0.47 0.67 -10.42
N ASP A 86 -0.92 0.93 -11.64
CA ASP A 86 -1.62 -0.05 -12.47
C ASP A 86 -0.71 -1.22 -12.83
N ASN A 87 0.51 -0.91 -13.30
CA ASN A 87 1.51 -1.91 -13.66
C ASN A 87 2.00 -2.69 -12.43
N LEU A 88 2.12 -2.05 -11.26
CA LEU A 88 2.51 -2.69 -10.02
C LEU A 88 1.48 -3.77 -9.62
N ILE A 89 0.19 -3.43 -9.64
CA ILE A 89 -0.89 -4.33 -9.26
C ILE A 89 -1.06 -5.46 -10.29
N SER A 90 -1.14 -5.11 -11.58
CA SER A 90 -1.41 -6.07 -12.67
C SER A 90 -0.32 -7.14 -12.79
N ARG A 91 0.92 -6.81 -12.42
CA ARG A 91 2.05 -7.74 -12.53
C ARG A 91 1.81 -9.05 -11.78
N PHE A 92 1.07 -9.03 -10.68
CA PHE A 92 0.78 -10.23 -9.90
C PHE A 92 -0.20 -11.19 -10.60
N GLU A 93 -0.92 -10.72 -11.61
CA GLU A 93 -1.89 -11.52 -12.40
C GLU A 93 -1.30 -12.07 -13.71
N GLU A 94 -0.19 -11.50 -14.17
CA GLU A 94 0.41 -11.79 -15.48
C GLU A 94 0.98 -13.21 -15.62
N GLU A 95 1.19 -13.61 -16.88
CA GLU A 95 1.96 -14.80 -17.23
C GLU A 95 3.47 -14.52 -17.02
N GLY A 96 4.14 -15.38 -16.26
CA GLY A 96 5.55 -15.21 -15.88
C GLY A 96 5.78 -14.82 -14.42
N THR A 97 4.74 -14.41 -13.70
CA THR A 97 4.83 -14.19 -12.25
C THR A 97 4.99 -15.54 -11.52
N PRO A 98 5.95 -15.64 -10.57
CA PRO A 98 6.16 -16.84 -9.77
C PRO A 98 4.87 -17.35 -9.16
N LYS A 99 4.69 -18.67 -9.16
CA LYS A 99 3.45 -19.32 -8.70
C LYS A 99 3.13 -18.95 -7.26
N GLU A 100 4.16 -18.78 -6.44
CA GLU A 100 4.05 -18.38 -5.04
C GLU A 100 3.36 -17.03 -4.92
N LEU A 101 3.87 -16.00 -5.63
CA LEU A 101 3.29 -14.65 -5.68
C LEU A 101 1.91 -14.63 -6.33
N LYS A 102 1.72 -15.36 -7.42
CA LYS A 102 0.42 -15.44 -8.10
C LYS A 102 -0.65 -16.09 -7.23
N SER A 103 -0.27 -17.11 -6.44
CA SER A 103 -1.18 -17.79 -5.51
C SER A 103 -1.56 -16.96 -4.29
N THR A 104 -0.70 -16.04 -3.86
CA THR A 104 -0.94 -15.19 -2.69
C THR A 104 -1.55 -13.86 -3.11
N LEU A 105 -0.86 -13.09 -3.95
CA LEU A 105 -1.21 -11.71 -4.28
C LEU A 105 -2.00 -11.59 -5.59
N GLY A 106 -1.86 -12.55 -6.51
CA GLY A 106 -2.56 -12.57 -7.80
C GLY A 106 -3.97 -13.18 -7.76
N ASN A 107 -4.52 -13.47 -6.58
CA ASN A 107 -5.89 -14.00 -6.49
C ASN A 107 -6.92 -12.87 -6.65
N GLY A 108 -8.05 -13.17 -7.27
CA GLY A 108 -9.04 -12.15 -7.64
C GLY A 108 -9.59 -11.32 -6.48
N MET A 109 -9.67 -11.89 -5.27
CA MET A 109 -10.13 -11.14 -4.10
C MET A 109 -9.10 -10.06 -3.69
N LEU A 110 -7.83 -10.43 -3.54
CA LEU A 110 -6.80 -9.46 -3.17
C LEU A 110 -6.54 -8.44 -4.26
N GLN A 111 -6.61 -8.84 -5.53
CA GLN A 111 -6.51 -7.92 -6.66
C GLN A 111 -7.62 -6.87 -6.63
N ASN A 112 -8.88 -7.27 -6.40
CA ASN A 112 -9.98 -6.32 -6.25
C ASN A 112 -9.73 -5.32 -5.11
N ILE A 113 -9.20 -5.79 -3.96
CA ILE A 113 -8.88 -4.91 -2.83
C ILE A 113 -7.76 -3.94 -3.20
N LEU A 114 -6.68 -4.42 -3.84
CA LEU A 114 -5.57 -3.55 -4.28
C LEU A 114 -6.05 -2.47 -5.26
N TRP A 115 -6.91 -2.85 -6.21
CA TRP A 115 -7.54 -1.90 -7.13
C TRP A 115 -8.42 -0.86 -6.42
N ASP A 116 -9.19 -1.26 -5.40
CA ASP A 116 -9.99 -0.33 -4.61
C ASP A 116 -9.13 0.58 -3.72
N CYS A 117 -8.02 0.08 -3.17
CA CYS A 117 -7.04 0.91 -2.47
C CYS A 117 -6.38 1.94 -3.41
N LYS A 118 -6.08 1.56 -4.66
CA LYS A 118 -5.59 2.49 -5.69
C LYS A 118 -6.62 3.57 -6.02
N ARG A 119 -7.89 3.21 -6.17
CA ARG A 119 -8.99 4.17 -6.37
C ARG A 119 -9.13 5.11 -5.18
N PHE A 120 -9.09 4.57 -3.95
CA PHE A 120 -9.06 5.35 -2.72
C PHE A 120 -7.91 6.36 -2.74
N ARG A 121 -6.67 5.93 -3.03
CA ARG A 121 -5.50 6.80 -3.10
C ARG A 121 -5.70 7.96 -4.08
N ASN A 122 -6.19 7.68 -5.28
CA ASN A 122 -6.44 8.71 -6.29
C ASN A 122 -7.50 9.71 -5.82
N LYS A 123 -8.62 9.23 -5.28
CA LYS A 123 -9.68 10.08 -4.72
C LYS A 123 -9.22 10.85 -3.48
N HIS A 124 -8.37 10.27 -2.65
CA HIS A 124 -7.79 10.95 -1.49
C HIS A 124 -6.90 12.13 -1.92
N LYS A 125 -6.13 11.99 -3.01
CA LYS A 125 -5.37 13.12 -3.58
C LYS A 125 -6.29 14.25 -4.05
N GLU A 126 -7.41 13.92 -4.72
CA GLU A 126 -8.43 14.89 -5.13
C GLU A 126 -9.07 15.58 -3.92
N PHE A 127 -9.40 14.82 -2.87
CA PHE A 127 -9.95 15.33 -1.61
C PHE A 127 -9.01 16.35 -0.94
N LYS A 128 -7.70 16.05 -0.87
CA LYS A 128 -6.70 16.96 -0.26
C LYS A 128 -6.58 18.31 -0.97
N ILE A 129 -6.93 18.39 -2.26
CA ILE A 129 -6.91 19.63 -3.05
C ILE A 129 -8.31 20.23 -3.25
N GLY A 130 -9.35 19.68 -2.60
CA GLY A 130 -10.72 20.18 -2.66
C GLY A 130 -11.49 19.82 -3.94
N ASN A 131 -11.01 18.85 -4.72
CA ASN A 131 -11.65 18.39 -5.96
C ASN A 131 -12.57 17.17 -5.80
N ALA A 132 -12.65 16.60 -4.59
CA ALA A 132 -13.57 15.54 -4.22
C ALA A 132 -14.08 15.76 -2.79
N ASP A 133 -15.27 15.25 -2.48
CA ASP A 133 -15.84 15.32 -1.12
C ASP A 133 -15.74 14.01 -0.33
N GLU A 134 -16.15 14.05 0.94
CA GLU A 134 -16.16 12.88 1.82
C GLU A 134 -17.08 11.77 1.30
N ALA A 135 -18.24 12.11 0.70
CA ALA A 135 -19.20 11.13 0.20
C ALA A 135 -18.65 10.35 -1.00
N GLU A 136 -17.85 10.99 -1.84
CA GLU A 136 -17.13 10.35 -2.95
C GLU A 136 -16.02 9.41 -2.48
N LEU A 137 -15.32 9.77 -1.40
CA LEU A 137 -14.17 9.00 -0.90
C LEU A 137 -14.59 7.84 0.03
N LYS A 138 -15.70 7.99 0.75
CA LYS A 138 -16.16 7.04 1.78
C LYS A 138 -16.31 5.59 1.29
N PRO A 139 -16.91 5.28 0.12
CA PRO A 139 -17.06 3.90 -0.32
C PRO A 139 -15.73 3.18 -0.49
N PHE A 140 -14.73 3.87 -1.04
CA PHE A 140 -13.38 3.31 -1.22
C PHE A 140 -12.64 3.19 0.11
N LEU A 141 -12.85 4.15 1.02
CA LEU A 141 -12.32 4.08 2.38
C LEU A 141 -12.83 2.84 3.10
N ASP A 142 -14.14 2.60 3.10
CA ASP A 142 -14.75 1.45 3.80
C ASP A 142 -14.23 0.12 3.24
N THR A 143 -14.10 0.01 1.91
CA THR A 143 -13.50 -1.17 1.28
C THR A 143 -12.04 -1.35 1.68
N ALA A 144 -11.25 -0.28 1.68
CA ALA A 144 -9.83 -0.32 2.05
C ALA A 144 -9.64 -0.72 3.53
N VAL A 145 -10.45 -0.16 4.46
CA VAL A 145 -10.39 -0.53 5.90
C VAL A 145 -10.60 -2.03 6.09
N ASN A 146 -11.62 -2.58 5.44
CA ASN A 146 -11.98 -3.98 5.62
C ASN A 146 -11.07 -4.93 4.83
N GLY A 147 -10.55 -4.49 3.68
CA GLY A 147 -9.74 -5.29 2.78
C GLY A 147 -8.26 -5.33 3.12
N LEU A 148 -7.69 -4.22 3.61
CA LEU A 148 -6.25 -4.12 3.87
C LEU A 148 -5.70 -5.20 4.80
N PRO A 149 -6.37 -5.62 5.90
CA PRO A 149 -5.90 -6.73 6.72
C PRO A 149 -5.69 -8.03 5.93
N LEU A 150 -6.52 -8.29 4.91
CA LEU A 150 -6.37 -9.45 4.03
C LEU A 150 -5.17 -9.30 3.09
N VAL A 151 -4.93 -8.09 2.58
CA VAL A 151 -3.74 -7.76 1.78
C VAL A 151 -2.48 -7.95 2.61
N VAL A 152 -2.44 -7.47 3.86
CA VAL A 152 -1.27 -7.65 4.75
C VAL A 152 -1.00 -9.12 5.01
N ARG A 153 -2.04 -9.92 5.25
CA ARG A 153 -1.87 -11.38 5.36
C ARG A 153 -1.30 -11.97 4.07
N GLY A 154 -1.83 -11.56 2.91
CA GLY A 154 -1.32 -11.99 1.61
C GLY A 154 0.14 -11.61 1.36
N LEU A 155 0.56 -10.40 1.78
CA LEU A 155 1.94 -9.93 1.71
C LEU A 155 2.84 -10.77 2.62
N LYS A 156 2.43 -11.01 3.88
CA LYS A 156 3.17 -11.85 4.81
C LYS A 156 3.36 -13.26 4.26
N ASP A 157 2.30 -13.87 3.74
CA ASP A 157 2.36 -15.20 3.12
C ASP A 157 3.27 -15.20 1.88
N ALA A 158 3.26 -14.13 1.08
CA ALA A 158 4.13 -13.97 -0.08
C ALA A 158 5.60 -13.88 0.33
N CYS A 159 5.94 -13.02 1.29
CA CYS A 159 7.31 -12.85 1.80
C CYS A 159 7.84 -14.14 2.45
N GLN A 160 6.99 -14.87 3.18
CA GLN A 160 7.37 -16.16 3.77
C GLN A 160 7.64 -17.23 2.71
N LYS A 161 6.78 -17.34 1.68
CA LYS A 161 6.99 -18.29 0.56
C LYS A 161 8.22 -17.94 -0.27
N ALA A 162 8.49 -16.65 -0.45
CA ALA A 162 9.69 -16.16 -1.11
C ALA A 162 10.96 -16.33 -0.26
N LYS A 163 10.81 -16.59 1.05
CA LYS A 163 11.90 -16.72 2.03
C LYS A 163 12.73 -15.45 2.20
N VAL A 164 12.07 -14.29 2.07
CA VAL A 164 12.72 -12.97 2.09
C VAL A 164 12.54 -12.22 3.40
N MET A 165 11.91 -12.81 4.42
CA MET A 165 11.51 -12.09 5.66
C MET A 165 12.67 -11.31 6.31
N GLU A 166 13.87 -11.87 6.29
CA GLU A 166 15.09 -11.29 6.87
C GLU A 166 15.91 -10.45 5.86
N GLU A 167 15.56 -10.49 4.57
CA GLU A 167 16.26 -9.74 3.51
C GLU A 167 16.00 -8.24 3.63
N GLN A 168 17.07 -7.46 3.46
CA GLN A 168 16.99 -5.99 3.39
C GLN A 168 16.37 -5.57 2.05
N VAL A 169 15.57 -4.51 2.10
CA VAL A 169 14.80 -3.99 0.96
C VAL A 169 15.26 -2.62 0.52
#